data_AF-A0A938U586-F1
#
_entry.id   AF-A0A938U586-F1
#
_cell.length_a   1.000
_cell.length_b   1.000
_cell.length_c   1.000
_cell.angle_alpha   90.00
_cell.angle_beta   90.00
_cell.angle_gamma   90.00
#
_symmetry.space_group_name_H-M   'P 1'
#
loop_
_entity.id
_entity.type
_entity.pdbx_description
1 polymer ?
#
loop_
_entity_poly.entity_id
_entity_poly.type
_entity_poly.pdbx_seq_one_letter_code
_entity_poly.pdbx_strand_id
1 'polypeptide(L)'
;MRLRRHFAVMLAALSLLFLLGGTPFSPRPAQASTEDAAIFYDDLSQYGTWVDYGDYGPVWYPNSVEEGWRPYLNGRWVPTEQGYVFESEEPWAWATYHYGNWMPTDEYGWVWAPGRTWYPSTVNWRTSPENTPEESAYVGWAPIPPPNYQPPASYYPAGGYTPGMAPMDTLAAPFYIFVRAASFLLGFAQPFAPTYTYISCGCLAPPAYLPVVYPRTIIINNFVAPTYYPTGVIVAGRPIYNWGPPIPWVARWHRMNVVQINNYVRQVNIYNVHNVVPPQQVLVNRPWLRQVLPPAIVARQPLPAAQPVTNLQLVKQHIVRPRLAPAVAEAPRWTAQIPRATITRVQKGAGIPGAGLPPRATMKLDPRMQTQIQKLPPGRQIKPILPVTRQPAGAAPVMDQQRLQQQQLKQQQLQQQQLKQQQLQQQQQQRLQQQQQQQQRLKEQQQKQQMLQQQQLRQQQLQQQQQRLQQQQLQQQRLKEQQQKQQMLQQQQLRQQQLQQQQQQRLQQQQLQQQRLKEQQQKQQMLQQQQLRQQQQQQLQQQRLQQQQLQQQRLKEQQQKQQMLQQQQLKQQQLQQQQQQQQQLRKQQQQIQQQRQQQKQKHQQQQQ
;
A
#
# COMPACT_ATOMS: atom_id res chain seq x y z
N MET A 1 -13.35 74.15 2.76
CA MET A 1 -12.24 73.96 1.79
C MET A 1 -11.07 73.07 2.28
N ARG A 2 -11.25 72.17 3.27
CA ARG A 2 -10.16 71.28 3.74
C ARG A 2 -10.34 69.77 3.46
N LEU A 3 -11.44 69.35 2.82
CA LEU A 3 -11.64 67.94 2.44
C LEU A 3 -11.31 67.58 0.97
N ARG A 4 -11.06 68.57 0.09
CA ARG A 4 -10.76 68.32 -1.33
C ARG A 4 -9.27 68.14 -1.66
N ARG A 5 -8.36 68.48 -0.75
CA ARG A 5 -6.90 68.33 -0.97
C ARG A 5 -6.34 66.95 -0.64
N HIS A 6 -7.04 66.14 0.16
CA HIS A 6 -6.58 64.79 0.52
C HIS A 6 -6.98 63.72 -0.50
N PHE A 7 -8.03 63.95 -1.31
CA PHE A 7 -8.42 63.02 -2.38
C PHE A 7 -7.50 63.09 -3.61
N ALA A 8 -6.94 64.26 -3.92
CA ALA A 8 -6.04 64.42 -5.06
C ALA A 8 -4.64 63.82 -4.81
N VAL A 9 -4.16 63.85 -3.56
CA VAL A 9 -2.83 63.29 -3.21
C VAL A 9 -2.88 61.77 -3.11
N MET A 10 -4.02 61.16 -2.75
CA MET A 10 -4.16 59.69 -2.75
C MET A 10 -4.22 59.08 -4.16
N LEU A 11 -4.78 59.80 -5.14
CA LEU A 11 -4.85 59.30 -6.54
C LEU A 11 -3.52 59.41 -7.29
N ALA A 12 -2.64 60.36 -6.93
CA ALA A 12 -1.29 60.47 -7.48
C ALA A 12 -0.31 59.44 -6.88
N ALA A 13 -0.49 59.04 -5.61
CA ALA A 13 0.34 58.01 -4.99
C ALA A 13 0.03 56.58 -5.48
N LEU A 14 -1.21 56.33 -5.91
CA LEU A 14 -1.64 55.04 -6.50
C LEU A 14 -1.26 54.89 -7.99
N SER A 15 -0.91 55.98 -8.68
CA SER A 15 -0.45 55.96 -10.08
C SER A 15 1.08 55.90 -10.22
N LEU A 16 1.85 56.27 -9.19
CA LEU A 16 3.31 56.10 -9.17
C LEU A 16 3.79 54.72 -8.67
N LEU A 17 2.94 53.95 -7.98
CA LEU A 17 3.24 52.58 -7.55
C LEU A 17 2.99 51.52 -8.64
N PHE A 18 2.41 51.90 -9.77
CA PHE A 18 2.24 51.02 -10.95
C PHE A 18 3.38 51.14 -11.98
N LEU A 19 4.35 52.04 -11.79
CA LEU A 19 5.53 52.19 -12.65
C LEU A 19 6.81 51.54 -12.10
N LEU A 20 6.73 50.89 -10.94
CA LEU A 20 7.78 50.03 -10.37
C LEU A 20 7.27 48.61 -10.07
N GLY A 21 6.13 48.24 -10.66
CA GLY A 21 5.64 46.87 -10.67
C GLY A 21 6.58 46.01 -11.51
N GLY A 22 7.36 45.18 -10.82
CA GLY A 22 8.41 44.35 -11.39
C GLY A 22 8.02 43.73 -12.73
N THR A 23 8.99 43.69 -13.63
CA THR A 23 8.95 42.77 -14.78
C THR A 23 8.32 41.47 -14.29
N PRO A 24 7.25 40.95 -14.94
CA PRO A 24 6.74 39.64 -14.56
C PRO A 24 7.97 38.74 -14.46
N PHE A 25 8.17 38.13 -13.30
CA PHE A 25 9.21 37.13 -13.10
C PHE A 25 8.96 36.09 -14.18
N SER A 26 9.60 36.28 -15.34
CA SER A 26 9.74 35.23 -16.33
C SER A 26 10.52 34.19 -15.53
N PRO A 27 9.94 33.01 -15.25
CA PRO A 27 10.65 31.99 -14.50
C PRO A 27 12.01 31.83 -15.18
N ARG A 28 13.10 32.06 -14.43
CA ARG A 28 14.46 31.83 -14.93
C ARG A 28 14.47 30.46 -15.59
N PRO A 29 14.93 30.33 -16.84
CA PRO A 29 14.83 29.07 -17.57
C PRO A 29 15.60 27.97 -16.82
N ALA A 30 15.22 26.70 -17.03
CA ALA A 30 15.97 25.52 -16.55
C ALA A 30 17.25 25.30 -17.38
N GLN A 31 17.88 26.39 -17.79
CA GLN A 31 19.14 26.49 -18.53
C GLN A 31 20.22 25.77 -17.75
N ALA A 32 20.75 24.63 -18.20
CA ALA A 32 22.01 24.04 -17.70
C ALA A 32 22.92 25.16 -17.22
N SER A 33 23.15 25.29 -15.90
CA SER A 33 24.06 26.34 -15.49
C SER A 33 25.44 25.92 -15.95
N THR A 34 26.26 26.90 -16.32
CA THR A 34 27.67 26.64 -16.62
C THR A 34 28.35 25.93 -15.46
N GLU A 35 27.96 26.24 -14.21
CA GLU A 35 28.39 25.51 -13.01
C GLU A 35 28.02 24.02 -13.06
N ASP A 36 26.78 23.68 -13.42
CA ASP A 36 26.33 22.28 -13.45
C ASP A 36 27.00 21.50 -14.57
N ALA A 37 27.14 22.13 -15.73
CA ALA A 37 27.87 21.53 -16.84
C ALA A 37 29.33 21.31 -16.46
N ALA A 38 29.96 22.25 -15.74
CA ALA A 38 31.37 22.15 -15.36
C ALA A 38 31.65 20.90 -14.49
N ILE A 39 30.68 20.49 -13.66
CA ILE A 39 30.81 19.30 -12.81
C ILE A 39 31.11 18.04 -13.63
N PHE A 40 30.55 17.94 -14.84
CA PHE A 40 30.59 16.73 -15.68
C PHE A 40 31.37 16.91 -16.99
N TYR A 41 31.79 18.15 -17.31
CA TYR A 41 32.29 18.52 -18.63
C TYR A 41 33.44 17.63 -19.11
N ASP A 42 34.52 17.58 -18.34
CA ASP A 42 35.74 16.87 -18.73
C ASP A 42 35.49 15.38 -18.93
N ASP A 43 34.78 14.75 -17.98
CA ASP A 43 34.55 13.31 -18.00
C ASP A 43 33.58 12.89 -19.11
N LEU A 44 32.63 13.74 -19.49
CA LEU A 44 31.68 13.43 -20.58
C LEU A 44 32.18 13.85 -21.96
N SER A 45 33.13 14.80 -22.05
CA SER A 45 33.68 15.27 -23.34
C SER A 45 34.38 14.18 -24.15
N GLN A 46 34.87 13.12 -23.49
CA GLN A 46 35.47 11.98 -24.18
C GLN A 46 34.45 11.05 -24.85
N TYR A 47 33.17 11.12 -24.46
CA TYR A 47 32.12 10.21 -24.94
C TYR A 47 31.07 10.88 -25.83
N GLY A 48 31.07 12.20 -25.90
CA GLY A 48 30.06 12.95 -26.63
C GLY A 48 30.41 14.41 -26.77
N THR A 49 29.51 15.17 -27.37
CA THR A 49 29.71 16.57 -27.70
C THR A 49 28.82 17.46 -26.85
N TRP A 50 29.43 18.52 -26.34
CA TRP A 50 28.73 19.62 -25.67
C TRP A 50 28.32 20.68 -26.68
N VAL A 51 27.08 21.18 -26.56
CA VAL A 51 26.50 22.21 -27.43
C VAL A 51 25.65 23.16 -26.61
N ASP A 52 25.67 24.46 -26.96
CA ASP A 52 24.88 25.48 -26.27
C ASP A 52 23.52 25.55 -26.96
N TYR A 53 22.52 24.95 -26.33
CA TYR A 53 21.20 24.72 -26.92
C TYR A 53 20.20 25.78 -26.44
N GLY A 54 20.41 27.03 -26.86
CA GLY A 54 19.50 28.16 -26.60
C GLY A 54 19.18 28.34 -25.12
N ASP A 55 17.89 28.39 -24.78
CA ASP A 55 17.43 28.60 -23.40
C ASP A 55 17.74 27.44 -22.44
N TYR A 56 18.26 26.31 -22.95
CA TYR A 56 18.66 25.17 -22.14
C TYR A 56 20.15 25.19 -21.78
N GLY A 57 20.95 26.07 -22.39
CA GLY A 57 22.38 26.22 -22.07
C GLY A 57 23.25 25.05 -22.56
N PRO A 58 24.43 24.83 -21.93
CA PRO A 58 25.32 23.73 -22.27
C PRO A 58 24.67 22.36 -22.02
N VAL A 59 24.32 21.68 -23.09
CA VAL A 59 23.79 20.31 -23.09
C VAL A 59 24.78 19.37 -23.76
N TRP A 60 24.66 18.08 -23.47
CA TRP A 60 25.54 17.04 -24.00
C TRP A 60 24.76 15.99 -24.78
N TYR A 61 25.34 15.45 -25.84
CA TYR A 61 24.81 14.26 -26.52
C TYR A 61 25.95 13.30 -26.87
N PRO A 62 25.70 11.97 -26.84
CA PRO A 62 26.74 10.98 -27.12
C PRO A 62 27.06 10.91 -28.61
N ASN A 63 28.34 10.67 -28.95
CA ASN A 63 28.80 10.58 -30.34
C ASN A 63 28.85 9.15 -30.88
N SER A 64 29.14 8.18 -30.01
CA SER A 64 29.43 6.79 -30.39
C SER A 64 28.32 5.84 -29.96
N VAL A 65 27.08 6.16 -30.33
CA VAL A 65 25.91 5.33 -30.04
C VAL A 65 25.33 4.72 -31.29
N GLU A 66 24.68 3.56 -31.15
CA GLU A 66 24.08 2.88 -32.29
C GLU A 66 22.85 3.59 -32.86
N GLU A 67 22.49 3.23 -34.09
CA GLU A 67 21.29 3.74 -34.72
C GLU A 67 20.04 3.41 -33.89
N GLY A 68 19.20 4.42 -33.66
CA GLY A 68 18.00 4.28 -32.84
C GLY A 68 18.29 4.23 -31.33
N TRP A 69 19.52 4.55 -30.90
CA TRP A 69 19.85 4.72 -29.50
C TRP A 69 18.95 5.73 -28.79
N ARG A 70 18.67 5.45 -27.52
CA ARG A 70 17.96 6.35 -26.61
C ARG A 70 18.51 6.22 -25.18
N PRO A 71 18.36 7.26 -24.34
CA PRO A 71 18.58 7.13 -22.91
C PRO A 71 17.65 6.07 -22.31
N TYR A 72 18.15 5.33 -21.32
CA TYR A 72 17.45 4.22 -20.66
C TYR A 72 17.07 3.06 -21.59
N LEU A 73 17.89 2.80 -22.62
CA LEU A 73 17.69 1.70 -23.57
C LEU A 73 18.66 0.53 -23.34
N ASN A 74 19.96 0.81 -23.36
CA ASN A 74 21.00 -0.21 -23.21
C ASN A 74 21.24 -0.52 -21.74
N GLY A 75 20.40 -1.37 -21.17
CA GLY A 75 20.49 -1.71 -19.75
C GLY A 75 19.25 -2.43 -19.27
N ARG A 76 19.01 -2.38 -17.96
CA ARG A 76 17.84 -2.96 -17.32
C ARG A 76 17.44 -2.18 -16.07
N TRP A 77 16.18 -2.32 -15.68
CA TRP A 77 15.68 -1.73 -14.45
C TRP A 77 15.91 -2.66 -13.24
N VAL A 78 16.63 -2.15 -12.24
CA VAL A 78 16.89 -2.84 -10.97
C VAL A 78 15.98 -2.26 -9.89
N PRO A 79 15.09 -3.06 -9.27
CA PRO A 79 14.23 -2.57 -8.21
C PRO A 79 15.03 -2.39 -6.91
N THR A 80 14.92 -1.23 -6.27
CA THR A 80 15.60 -0.88 -5.00
C THR A 80 14.62 -0.22 -4.03
N GLU A 81 15.03 0.00 -2.78
CA GLU A 81 14.19 0.74 -1.80
C GLU A 81 13.92 2.20 -2.21
N GLN A 82 14.72 2.74 -3.13
CA GLN A 82 14.53 4.07 -3.73
C GLN A 82 13.76 4.01 -5.06
N GLY A 83 13.11 2.88 -5.37
CA GLY A 83 12.45 2.67 -6.65
C GLY A 83 13.41 2.06 -7.68
N TYR A 84 13.09 2.20 -8.96
CA TYR A 84 13.86 1.56 -10.02
C TYR A 84 15.07 2.42 -10.44
N VAL A 85 16.25 1.81 -10.35
CA VAL A 85 17.51 2.32 -10.89
C VAL A 85 17.74 1.69 -12.26
N PHE A 86 18.22 2.47 -13.23
CA PHE A 86 18.63 1.92 -14.51
C PHE A 86 20.11 1.55 -14.48
N GLU A 87 20.39 0.26 -14.65
CA GLU A 87 21.72 -0.31 -14.66
C GLU A 87 22.20 -0.46 -16.12
N SER A 88 23.35 0.15 -16.46
CA SER A 88 23.87 0.28 -17.83
C SER A 88 25.40 0.33 -17.86
N GLU A 89 26.04 -0.38 -18.80
CA GLU A 89 27.50 -0.33 -19.07
C GLU A 89 27.92 0.97 -19.80
N GLU A 90 26.98 1.86 -20.13
CA GLU A 90 27.32 3.09 -20.82
C GLU A 90 28.23 3.96 -19.93
N PRO A 91 29.40 4.40 -20.42
CA PRO A 91 30.40 5.03 -19.55
C PRO A 91 29.95 6.38 -18.98
N TRP A 92 28.90 6.98 -19.55
CA TRP A 92 28.25 8.20 -19.09
C TRP A 92 27.01 7.96 -18.19
N ALA A 93 26.59 6.71 -17.98
CA ALA A 93 25.37 6.37 -17.25
C ALA A 93 25.40 6.88 -15.81
N TRP A 94 26.59 6.87 -15.17
CA TRP A 94 26.74 7.31 -13.79
C TRP A 94 26.36 8.77 -13.58
N ALA A 95 26.58 9.59 -14.60
CA ALA A 95 26.19 10.98 -14.61
C ALA A 95 24.75 11.10 -15.13
N THR A 96 24.55 10.76 -16.40
CA THR A 96 23.37 11.19 -17.16
C THR A 96 22.07 10.49 -16.80
N TYR A 97 22.11 9.36 -16.08
CA TYR A 97 20.90 8.66 -15.62
C TYR A 97 20.47 9.02 -14.21
N HIS A 98 21.34 9.73 -13.48
CA HIS A 98 21.12 10.11 -12.08
C HIS A 98 21.07 11.61 -11.87
N TYR A 99 21.77 12.37 -12.69
CA TYR A 99 21.93 13.80 -12.62
C TYR A 99 21.34 14.42 -13.88
N GLY A 100 20.58 15.51 -13.75
CA GLY A 100 20.02 16.20 -14.91
C GLY A 100 18.83 15.49 -15.56
N ASN A 101 18.53 15.90 -16.78
CA ASN A 101 17.34 15.47 -17.51
C ASN A 101 17.66 15.30 -19.01
N TRP A 102 17.13 14.24 -19.60
CA TRP A 102 17.18 14.04 -21.04
C TRP A 102 15.98 14.69 -21.72
N MET A 103 16.20 15.32 -22.86
CA MET A 103 15.13 15.87 -23.69
C MET A 103 15.35 15.54 -25.17
N PRO A 104 14.28 15.21 -25.90
CA PRO A 104 14.38 14.99 -27.33
C PRO A 104 14.40 16.34 -28.07
N THR A 105 15.18 16.44 -29.14
CA THR A 105 15.31 17.60 -30.03
C THR A 105 15.18 17.16 -31.48
N ASP A 106 14.80 18.07 -32.37
CA ASP A 106 14.68 17.78 -33.80
C ASP A 106 16.06 17.54 -34.43
N GLU A 107 17.08 18.28 -33.97
CA GLU A 107 18.39 18.35 -34.60
C GLU A 107 19.39 17.31 -34.09
N TYR A 108 19.38 17.04 -32.79
CA TYR A 108 20.40 16.22 -32.12
C TYR A 108 19.84 14.90 -31.58
N GLY A 109 18.57 14.60 -31.83
CA GLY A 109 17.93 13.41 -31.27
C GLY A 109 17.71 13.57 -29.77
N TRP A 110 18.54 12.94 -28.92
CA TRP A 110 18.45 13.09 -27.47
C TRP A 110 19.64 13.89 -26.95
N VAL A 111 19.35 14.95 -26.21
CA VAL A 111 20.35 15.75 -25.50
C VAL A 111 20.10 15.72 -24.00
N TRP A 112 21.16 15.78 -23.23
CA TRP A 112 21.13 15.78 -21.78
C TRP A 112 21.47 17.16 -21.24
N ALA A 113 20.56 17.70 -20.42
CA ALA A 113 20.78 18.93 -19.67
C ALA A 113 21.27 18.58 -18.26
N PRO A 114 22.50 18.99 -17.87
CA PRO A 114 23.07 18.66 -16.57
C PRO A 114 22.30 19.28 -15.40
N GLY A 115 22.42 18.59 -14.28
CA GLY A 115 22.03 19.06 -12.96
C GLY A 115 22.86 18.41 -11.87
N ARG A 116 22.78 18.95 -10.66
CA ARG A 116 23.53 18.49 -9.49
C ARG A 116 22.71 17.70 -8.48
N THR A 117 21.40 17.60 -8.66
CA THR A 117 20.54 16.75 -7.82
C THR A 117 20.52 15.33 -8.35
N TRP A 118 20.89 14.37 -7.49
CA TRP A 118 20.86 12.93 -7.76
C TRP A 118 19.46 12.35 -7.55
N TYR A 119 19.01 11.56 -8.52
CA TYR A 119 17.82 10.72 -8.44
C TYR A 119 18.17 9.27 -8.83
N PRO A 120 17.44 8.27 -8.31
CA PRO A 120 17.63 6.88 -8.74
C PRO A 120 17.34 6.71 -10.24
N SER A 121 16.40 7.50 -10.77
CA SER A 121 16.16 7.68 -12.19
C SER A 121 15.34 8.94 -12.45
N THR A 122 15.40 9.47 -13.68
CA THR A 122 14.69 10.68 -14.09
C THR A 122 13.67 10.38 -15.18
N VAL A 123 12.82 9.39 -14.95
CA VAL A 123 11.84 8.89 -15.93
C VAL A 123 10.40 8.98 -15.45
N ASN A 124 9.47 9.06 -16.41
CA ASN A 124 8.05 8.89 -16.19
C ASN A 124 7.64 7.48 -16.58
N TRP A 125 6.79 6.87 -15.77
CA TRP A 125 6.41 5.47 -15.91
C TRP A 125 4.98 5.31 -16.40
N ARG A 126 4.75 4.25 -17.19
CA ARG A 126 3.42 3.83 -17.65
C ARG A 126 3.26 2.32 -17.53
N THR A 127 2.04 1.88 -17.22
CA THR A 127 1.67 0.46 -17.21
C THR A 127 0.35 0.23 -17.91
N SER A 128 0.14 -0.97 -18.41
CA SER A 128 -1.20 -1.42 -18.77
C SER A 128 -2.06 -1.55 -17.50
N PRO A 129 -3.37 -1.25 -17.56
CA PRO A 129 -4.31 -1.49 -16.46
C PRO A 129 -4.22 -2.93 -15.95
N GLU A 130 -4.48 -3.14 -14.66
CA GLU A 130 -4.36 -4.45 -14.02
C GLU A 130 -5.26 -5.53 -14.66
N ASN A 131 -6.38 -5.15 -15.28
CA ASN A 131 -7.28 -6.09 -15.95
C ASN A 131 -6.89 -6.40 -17.42
N THR A 132 -5.74 -5.93 -17.90
CA THR A 132 -5.27 -6.19 -19.28
C THR A 132 -4.94 -7.68 -19.45
N PRO A 133 -5.19 -8.33 -20.60
CA PRO A 133 -4.68 -9.69 -20.86
C PRO A 133 -3.15 -9.75 -20.83
N GLU A 134 -2.56 -10.84 -20.34
CA GLU A 134 -1.11 -11.00 -20.13
C GLU A 134 -0.29 -10.73 -21.41
N GLU A 135 -0.76 -11.24 -22.54
CA GLU A 135 -0.13 -11.08 -23.85
C GLU A 135 -0.15 -9.64 -24.37
N SER A 136 -0.99 -8.78 -23.77
CA SER A 136 -1.19 -7.38 -24.14
C SER A 136 -0.72 -6.40 -23.05
N ALA A 137 -0.13 -6.90 -21.96
CA ALA A 137 0.35 -6.07 -20.86
C ALA A 137 1.76 -5.54 -21.17
N TYR A 138 1.94 -4.23 -20.99
CA TYR A 138 3.19 -3.51 -21.21
C TYR A 138 3.56 -2.66 -20.00
N VAL A 139 4.87 -2.52 -19.77
CA VAL A 139 5.49 -1.46 -18.97
C VAL A 139 6.19 -0.51 -19.93
N GLY A 140 6.11 0.78 -19.69
CA GLY A 140 6.89 1.74 -20.43
C GLY A 140 7.47 2.85 -19.57
N TRP A 141 8.54 3.44 -20.07
CA TRP A 141 9.23 4.55 -19.46
C TRP A 141 9.66 5.56 -20.53
N ALA A 142 9.78 6.81 -20.13
CA ALA A 142 10.38 7.87 -20.94
C ALA A 142 11.14 8.82 -20.02
N PRO A 143 12.33 9.33 -20.41
CA PRO A 143 13.01 10.35 -19.65
C PRO A 143 12.15 11.61 -19.50
N ILE A 144 12.12 12.17 -18.30
CA ILE A 144 11.42 13.43 -18.00
C ILE A 144 12.34 14.57 -18.45
N PRO A 145 11.89 15.45 -19.36
CA PRO A 145 12.68 16.58 -19.80
C PRO A 145 12.75 17.66 -18.72
N PRO A 146 13.65 18.66 -18.85
CA PRO A 146 13.74 19.75 -17.88
C PRO A 146 12.39 20.47 -17.60
N PRO A 147 12.18 21.04 -16.40
CA PRO A 147 10.92 21.69 -15.99
C PRO A 147 10.26 22.68 -16.97
N ASN A 148 11.03 23.32 -17.83
CA ASN A 148 10.57 24.32 -18.80
C ASN A 148 10.66 23.82 -20.26
N TYR A 149 10.80 22.52 -20.47
CA TYR A 149 10.95 21.96 -21.81
C TYR A 149 9.75 22.29 -22.71
N GLN A 150 10.08 22.89 -23.84
CA GLN A 150 9.20 23.19 -24.94
C GLN A 150 9.52 22.20 -26.06
N PRO A 151 8.68 21.19 -26.30
CA PRO A 151 8.88 20.28 -27.41
C PRO A 151 8.80 21.05 -28.74
N PRO A 152 9.57 20.66 -29.76
CA PRO A 152 9.32 21.14 -31.11
C PRO A 152 7.93 20.68 -31.58
N ALA A 153 7.37 21.38 -32.58
CA ALA A 153 6.01 21.11 -33.06
C ALA A 153 5.82 19.68 -33.61
N SER A 154 6.89 19.07 -34.11
CA SER A 154 6.97 17.67 -34.53
C SER A 154 6.68 16.69 -33.39
N TYR A 155 6.91 17.10 -32.13
CA TYR A 155 6.90 16.24 -30.94
C TYR A 155 5.66 16.45 -30.07
N TYR A 156 4.73 17.30 -30.50
CA TYR A 156 3.52 17.58 -29.74
C TYR A 156 2.70 16.31 -29.49
N PRO A 157 2.18 16.13 -28.25
CA PRO A 157 1.26 15.03 -27.99
C PRO A 157 -0.03 15.23 -28.78
N ALA A 158 -0.83 14.16 -28.92
CA ALA A 158 -2.07 14.20 -29.72
C ALA A 158 -3.09 15.25 -29.22
N GLY A 159 -3.00 15.66 -27.95
CA GLY A 159 -3.82 16.75 -27.36
C GLY A 159 -3.28 18.16 -27.62
N GLY A 160 -2.16 18.29 -28.34
CA GLY A 160 -1.43 19.55 -28.54
C GLY A 160 -0.51 19.90 -27.36
N TYR A 161 0.35 20.87 -27.58
CA TYR A 161 1.19 21.47 -26.55
C TYR A 161 0.63 22.84 -26.16
N THR A 162 0.62 23.13 -24.86
CA THR A 162 0.34 24.47 -24.33
C THR A 162 1.57 24.95 -23.56
N PRO A 163 2.09 26.17 -23.82
CA PRO A 163 3.19 26.74 -23.05
C PRO A 163 2.94 26.66 -21.54
N GLY A 164 3.96 26.21 -20.79
CA GLY A 164 3.86 26.01 -19.34
C GLY A 164 3.25 24.68 -18.89
N MET A 165 2.96 23.77 -19.81
CA MET A 165 2.58 22.39 -19.48
C MET A 165 3.69 21.69 -18.68
N ALA A 166 3.31 20.91 -17.66
CA ALA A 166 4.27 20.19 -16.83
C ALA A 166 5.07 19.18 -17.68
N PRO A 167 6.37 18.97 -17.42
CA PRO A 167 7.22 18.07 -18.22
C PRO A 167 6.67 16.65 -18.38
N MET A 168 5.98 16.14 -17.37
CA MET A 168 5.37 14.81 -17.41
C MET A 168 4.25 14.69 -18.46
N ASP A 169 3.63 15.82 -18.84
CA ASP A 169 2.53 15.90 -19.79
C ASP A 169 3.02 16.25 -21.22
N THR A 170 4.30 16.63 -21.40
CA THR A 170 4.85 17.05 -22.71
C THR A 170 5.31 15.89 -23.59
N LEU A 171 5.55 14.71 -23.02
CA LEU A 171 6.09 13.55 -23.74
C LEU A 171 4.99 12.77 -24.49
N ALA A 172 5.10 12.75 -25.82
CA ALA A 172 4.23 11.99 -26.70
C ALA A 172 4.62 10.49 -26.81
N ALA A 173 3.71 9.69 -27.37
CA ALA A 173 3.91 8.24 -27.58
C ALA A 173 5.25 7.82 -28.21
N PRO A 174 5.79 8.52 -29.24
CA PRO A 174 7.05 8.12 -29.87
C PRO A 174 8.25 8.07 -28.94
N PHE A 175 8.23 8.80 -27.81
CA PHE A 175 9.36 8.93 -26.87
C PHE A 175 9.33 7.94 -25.71
N TYR A 176 8.29 7.11 -25.61
CA TYR A 176 8.23 6.04 -24.62
C TYR A 176 8.85 4.76 -25.17
N ILE A 177 9.70 4.14 -24.35
CA ILE A 177 10.14 2.77 -24.54
C ILE A 177 9.11 1.88 -23.86
N PHE A 178 8.60 0.87 -24.56
CA PHE A 178 7.72 -0.13 -23.97
C PHE A 178 8.32 -1.52 -24.12
N VAL A 179 8.14 -2.34 -23.10
CA VAL A 179 8.48 -3.76 -23.07
C VAL A 179 7.25 -4.54 -22.62
N ARG A 180 7.11 -5.79 -23.08
CA ARG A 180 6.07 -6.66 -22.51
C ARG A 180 6.28 -6.77 -21.00
N ALA A 181 5.18 -6.72 -20.24
CA ALA A 181 5.25 -6.71 -18.79
C ALA A 181 5.97 -7.93 -18.22
N ALA A 182 5.89 -9.09 -18.88
CA ALA A 182 6.60 -10.32 -18.52
C ALA A 182 8.12 -10.29 -18.79
N SER A 183 8.62 -9.28 -19.50
CA SER A 183 10.05 -9.11 -19.83
C SER A 183 10.68 -7.89 -19.16
N PHE A 184 9.95 -7.20 -18.28
CA PHE A 184 10.42 -5.98 -17.64
C PHE A 184 11.63 -6.22 -16.71
N LEU A 185 11.57 -7.14 -15.76
CA LEU A 185 12.69 -7.55 -14.91
C LEU A 185 13.53 -8.68 -15.55
N LEU A 186 13.95 -8.50 -16.81
CA LEU A 186 14.86 -9.46 -17.47
C LEU A 186 16.17 -9.59 -16.67
N GLY A 187 16.62 -10.82 -16.46
CA GLY A 187 17.82 -11.09 -15.65
C GLY A 187 17.66 -10.73 -14.17
N PHE A 188 16.43 -10.76 -13.64
CA PHE A 188 16.15 -10.50 -12.23
C PHE A 188 17.07 -11.30 -11.29
N ALA A 189 17.64 -10.60 -10.31
CA ALA A 189 18.59 -11.14 -9.33
C ALA A 189 19.87 -11.76 -9.92
N GLN A 190 20.19 -11.50 -11.19
CA GLN A 190 21.46 -11.90 -11.81
C GLN A 190 22.45 -10.74 -11.80
N PRO A 191 23.78 -11.01 -11.78
CA PRO A 191 24.78 -10.00 -12.08
C PRO A 191 24.49 -9.32 -13.43
N PHE A 192 24.89 -8.05 -13.54
CA PHE A 192 24.70 -7.32 -14.78
C PHE A 192 25.57 -7.92 -15.89
N ALA A 193 24.95 -8.28 -17.01
CA ALA A 193 25.63 -8.70 -18.22
C ALA A 193 24.92 -8.09 -19.45
N PRO A 194 25.66 -7.66 -20.48
CA PRO A 194 25.08 -7.08 -21.70
C PRO A 194 24.05 -7.97 -22.40
N THR A 195 24.12 -9.30 -22.19
CA THR A 195 23.18 -10.30 -22.71
C THR A 195 21.81 -10.31 -22.03
N TYR A 196 21.67 -9.67 -20.85
CA TYR A 196 20.41 -9.56 -20.10
C TYR A 196 19.82 -8.14 -20.12
N THR A 197 20.09 -7.39 -21.19
CA THR A 197 19.62 -6.00 -21.36
C THR A 197 18.45 -5.94 -22.34
N TYR A 198 17.72 -4.83 -22.32
CA TYR A 198 16.62 -4.64 -23.29
C TYR A 198 17.09 -4.57 -24.74
N ILE A 199 18.36 -4.22 -24.98
CA ILE A 199 18.92 -4.10 -26.32
C ILE A 199 19.31 -5.46 -26.93
N SER A 200 19.57 -6.46 -26.08
CA SER A 200 19.95 -7.82 -26.50
C SER A 200 18.78 -8.81 -26.48
N CYS A 201 17.68 -8.50 -25.79
CA CYS A 201 16.55 -9.43 -25.64
C CYS A 201 15.59 -9.50 -26.85
N GLY A 202 15.59 -8.52 -27.76
CA GLY A 202 14.59 -8.44 -28.83
C GLY A 202 13.14 -8.31 -28.32
N CYS A 203 12.94 -7.72 -27.13
CA CYS A 203 11.68 -7.78 -26.38
C CYS A 203 10.93 -6.43 -26.31
N LEU A 204 11.51 -5.36 -26.85
CA LEU A 204 10.89 -4.03 -26.87
C LEU A 204 9.79 -3.93 -27.94
N ALA A 205 8.76 -3.13 -27.66
CA ALA A 205 7.76 -2.77 -28.65
C ALA A 205 8.38 -1.91 -29.75
N PRO A 206 8.20 -2.27 -31.04
CA PRO A 206 8.77 -1.49 -32.13
C PRO A 206 8.11 -0.10 -32.22
N PRO A 207 8.85 0.95 -32.64
CA PRO A 207 8.33 2.32 -32.74
C PRO A 207 6.99 2.45 -33.48
N ALA A 208 6.81 1.68 -34.56
CA ALA A 208 5.58 1.67 -35.37
C ALA A 208 4.34 1.19 -34.60
N TYR A 209 4.52 0.39 -33.53
CA TYR A 209 3.45 -0.15 -32.71
C TYR A 209 3.13 0.69 -31.47
N LEU A 210 3.98 1.67 -31.13
CA LEU A 210 3.77 2.55 -29.97
C LEU A 210 2.43 3.30 -29.97
N PRO A 211 1.88 3.79 -31.09
CA PRO A 211 0.57 4.44 -31.10
C PRO A 211 -0.59 3.50 -30.75
N VAL A 212 -0.36 2.19 -30.85
CA VAL A 212 -1.31 1.16 -30.46
C VAL A 212 -1.24 0.86 -28.96
N VAL A 213 -0.02 0.81 -28.41
CA VAL A 213 0.24 0.49 -26.98
C VAL A 213 -0.02 1.70 -26.09
N TYR A 214 0.54 2.85 -26.42
CA TYR A 214 0.53 4.06 -25.59
C TYR A 214 -0.86 4.44 -25.05
N PRO A 215 -1.93 4.57 -25.86
CA PRO A 215 -3.25 4.97 -25.36
C PRO A 215 -3.93 3.90 -24.48
N ARG A 216 -3.44 2.65 -24.49
CA ARG A 216 -3.93 1.56 -23.64
C ARG A 216 -3.20 1.48 -22.29
N THR A 217 -2.21 2.33 -22.07
CA THR A 217 -1.45 2.41 -20.82
C THR A 217 -1.81 3.67 -20.04
N ILE A 218 -1.68 3.58 -18.72
CA ILE A 218 -1.90 4.67 -17.79
C ILE A 218 -0.56 5.14 -17.21
N ILE A 219 -0.48 6.43 -16.84
CA ILE A 219 0.67 6.96 -16.10
C ILE A 219 0.65 6.36 -14.68
N ILE A 220 1.82 5.96 -14.20
CA ILE A 220 1.98 5.49 -12.82
C ILE A 220 2.14 6.70 -11.91
N ASN A 221 1.20 6.89 -10.99
CA ASN A 221 1.20 7.99 -10.04
C ASN A 221 1.88 7.63 -8.71
N ASN A 222 2.98 6.88 -8.78
CA ASN A 222 3.72 6.41 -7.60
C ASN A 222 4.90 7.34 -7.31
N PHE A 223 4.60 8.57 -6.89
CA PHE A 223 5.61 9.58 -6.66
C PHE A 223 6.09 9.59 -5.22
N VAL A 224 7.38 9.85 -5.03
CA VAL A 224 8.00 9.92 -3.70
C VAL A 224 8.95 11.12 -3.60
N ALA A 225 9.14 11.61 -2.38
CA ALA A 225 10.15 12.61 -2.04
C ALA A 225 11.33 11.94 -1.32
N PRO A 226 12.58 12.18 -1.76
CA PRO A 226 13.75 11.62 -1.11
C PRO A 226 13.94 12.20 0.29
N THR A 227 14.33 11.34 1.23
CA THR A 227 14.67 11.70 2.62
C THR A 227 16.18 11.67 2.87
N TYR A 228 16.95 11.22 1.88
CA TYR A 228 18.41 11.09 1.93
C TYR A 228 19.17 12.39 1.68
N TYR A 229 18.44 13.49 1.45
CA TYR A 229 19.00 14.83 1.43
C TYR A 229 18.76 15.51 2.78
N PRO A 230 19.77 16.21 3.34
CA PRO A 230 19.56 16.99 4.56
C PRO A 230 18.47 18.05 4.34
N THR A 231 17.66 18.31 5.36
CA THR A 231 16.57 19.30 5.30
C THR A 231 17.05 20.70 4.89
N GLY A 232 18.29 21.08 5.22
CA GLY A 232 18.89 22.37 4.85
C GLY A 232 19.51 22.43 3.44
N VAL A 233 19.70 21.28 2.77
CA VAL A 233 20.31 21.19 1.44
C VAL A 233 19.31 21.57 0.34
N ILE A 234 18.01 21.53 0.62
CA ILE A 234 16.95 21.74 -0.37
C ILE A 234 16.24 23.08 -0.09
N VAL A 235 16.84 24.17 -0.56
CA VAL A 235 16.37 25.54 -0.31
C VAL A 235 15.21 25.96 -1.24
N ALA A 236 14.96 25.23 -2.34
CA ALA A 236 14.10 25.65 -3.45
C ALA A 236 12.84 24.77 -3.73
N GLY A 237 12.38 24.02 -2.74
CA GLY A 237 11.15 23.20 -2.81
C GLY A 237 11.41 21.69 -2.74
N ARG A 238 10.38 20.88 -2.46
CA ARG A 238 10.52 19.44 -2.19
C ARG A 238 10.87 18.64 -3.45
N PRO A 239 12.03 17.96 -3.58
CA PRO A 239 12.30 17.07 -4.71
C PRO A 239 11.28 15.95 -4.77
N ILE A 240 10.85 15.58 -5.97
CA ILE A 240 9.94 14.46 -6.20
C ILE A 240 10.44 13.65 -7.39
N TYR A 241 10.38 12.34 -7.33
CA TYR A 241 10.60 11.48 -8.51
C TYR A 241 9.56 10.37 -8.57
N ASN A 242 9.43 9.75 -9.73
CA ASN A 242 8.50 8.64 -9.94
C ASN A 242 9.19 7.33 -9.54
N TRP A 243 8.64 6.67 -8.52
CA TRP A 243 9.19 5.44 -7.95
C TRP A 243 9.04 4.24 -8.90
N GLY A 244 8.10 4.30 -9.85
CA GLY A 244 7.85 3.25 -10.84
C GLY A 244 6.73 2.27 -10.47
N PRO A 245 6.56 1.19 -11.27
CA PRO A 245 5.46 0.24 -11.10
C PRO A 245 5.50 -0.45 -9.72
N PRO A 246 4.35 -0.61 -9.04
CA PRO A 246 4.33 -1.34 -7.77
C PRO A 246 4.82 -2.78 -7.91
N ILE A 247 5.58 -3.27 -6.93
CA ILE A 247 6.06 -4.66 -6.92
C ILE A 247 4.94 -5.69 -7.12
N PRO A 248 3.76 -5.58 -6.48
CA PRO A 248 2.65 -6.50 -6.73
C PRO A 248 2.19 -6.51 -8.20
N TRP A 249 2.20 -5.35 -8.86
CA TRP A 249 1.87 -5.25 -10.28
C TRP A 249 2.92 -5.98 -11.12
N VAL A 250 4.21 -5.79 -10.84
CA VAL A 250 5.30 -6.43 -11.59
C VAL A 250 5.29 -7.95 -11.39
N ALA A 251 5.13 -8.41 -10.15
CA ALA A 251 5.10 -9.82 -9.80
C ALA A 251 4.01 -10.59 -10.55
N ARG A 252 2.84 -9.97 -10.73
CA ARG A 252 1.70 -10.55 -11.46
C ARG A 252 2.07 -10.98 -12.88
N TRP A 253 2.82 -10.14 -13.60
CA TRP A 253 3.14 -10.37 -15.01
C TRP A 253 4.40 -11.20 -15.21
N HIS A 254 5.32 -11.15 -14.26
CA HIS A 254 6.55 -11.94 -14.31
C HIS A 254 6.39 -13.35 -13.76
N ARG A 255 5.22 -13.69 -13.17
CA ARG A 255 4.99 -14.94 -12.44
C ARG A 255 6.04 -15.19 -11.34
N MET A 256 6.62 -14.11 -10.84
CA MET A 256 7.57 -14.12 -9.73
C MET A 256 6.83 -13.92 -8.42
N ASN A 257 7.34 -14.51 -7.33
CA ASN A 257 6.73 -14.32 -6.02
C ASN A 257 7.01 -12.89 -5.51
N VAL A 258 5.96 -12.17 -5.08
CA VAL A 258 6.08 -10.82 -4.51
C VAL A 258 7.09 -10.76 -3.36
N VAL A 259 7.12 -11.79 -2.51
CA VAL A 259 8.05 -11.91 -1.38
C VAL A 259 9.49 -12.03 -1.87
N GLN A 260 9.74 -12.77 -2.96
CA GLN A 260 11.08 -12.88 -3.55
C GLN A 260 11.58 -11.52 -4.05
N ILE A 261 10.73 -10.77 -4.76
CA ILE A 261 11.08 -9.44 -5.25
C ILE A 261 11.34 -8.47 -4.08
N ASN A 262 10.47 -8.46 -3.07
CA ASN A 262 10.66 -7.61 -1.90
C ASN A 262 11.91 -7.97 -1.09
N ASN A 263 12.24 -9.26 -0.97
CA ASN A 263 13.47 -9.70 -0.30
C ASN A 263 14.71 -9.21 -1.07
N TYR A 264 14.71 -9.34 -2.40
CA TYR A 264 15.76 -8.77 -3.24
C TYR A 264 15.88 -7.25 -3.04
N VAL A 265 14.76 -6.51 -3.09
CA VAL A 265 14.73 -5.05 -2.93
C VAL A 265 15.33 -4.58 -1.60
N ARG A 266 15.10 -5.33 -0.51
CA ARG A 266 15.65 -5.02 0.82
C ARG A 266 17.13 -5.39 0.97
N GLN A 267 17.61 -6.35 0.17
CA GLN A 267 18.97 -6.86 0.24
C GLN A 267 19.91 -6.19 -0.76
N VAL A 268 19.38 -5.65 -1.86
CA VAL A 268 20.19 -4.99 -2.88
C VAL A 268 20.74 -3.68 -2.32
N ASN A 269 22.05 -3.64 -2.17
CA ASN A 269 22.77 -2.42 -1.85
C ASN A 269 22.79 -1.52 -3.08
N ILE A 270 22.09 -0.39 -3.05
CA ILE A 270 21.97 0.51 -4.21
C ILE A 270 23.33 0.98 -4.74
N TYR A 271 24.32 1.17 -3.86
CA TYR A 271 25.69 1.56 -4.23
C TYR A 271 26.51 0.43 -4.90
N ASN A 272 25.96 -0.79 -4.97
CA ASN A 272 26.52 -1.91 -5.73
C ASN A 272 25.89 -2.05 -7.11
N VAL A 273 24.76 -1.38 -7.38
CA VAL A 273 24.19 -1.36 -8.73
C VAL A 273 25.17 -0.61 -9.63
N HIS A 274 25.43 -1.15 -10.82
CA HIS A 274 26.33 -0.51 -11.78
C HIS A 274 25.89 0.95 -11.99
N ASN A 275 26.84 1.84 -12.31
CA ASN A 275 26.64 3.28 -12.53
C ASN A 275 26.02 4.12 -11.39
N VAL A 276 25.60 3.57 -10.25
CA VAL A 276 25.11 4.41 -9.13
C VAL A 276 26.24 5.24 -8.51
N VAL A 277 27.42 4.64 -8.39
CA VAL A 277 28.63 5.31 -7.92
C VAL A 277 29.50 5.63 -9.14
N PRO A 278 29.99 6.87 -9.30
CA PRO A 278 30.90 7.21 -10.39
C PRO A 278 32.15 6.30 -10.34
N PRO A 279 32.78 6.00 -11.49
CA PRO A 279 34.00 5.20 -11.53
C PRO A 279 35.07 5.74 -10.57
N GLN A 280 35.81 4.85 -9.91
CA GLN A 280 36.76 5.25 -8.87
C GLN A 280 37.79 6.28 -9.38
N GLN A 281 38.25 6.13 -10.62
CA GLN A 281 39.17 7.08 -11.25
C GLN A 281 38.55 8.48 -11.36
N VAL A 282 37.26 8.56 -11.69
CA VAL A 282 36.51 9.82 -11.76
C VAL A 282 36.42 10.45 -10.38
N LEU A 283 36.07 9.68 -9.33
CA LEU A 283 36.00 10.19 -7.95
C LEU A 283 37.35 10.66 -7.39
N VAL A 284 38.45 10.05 -7.82
CA VAL A 284 39.82 10.47 -7.46
C VAL A 284 40.17 11.77 -8.17
N ASN A 285 39.90 11.85 -9.48
CA ASN A 285 40.23 13.02 -10.30
C ASN A 285 39.30 14.22 -10.09
N ARG A 286 38.11 13.99 -9.50
CA ARG A 286 37.03 14.97 -9.37
C ARG A 286 36.45 14.92 -7.93
N PRO A 287 37.21 15.37 -6.93
CA PRO A 287 36.81 15.22 -5.52
C PRO A 287 35.48 15.90 -5.19
N TRP A 288 35.14 16.98 -5.89
CA TRP A 288 33.87 17.71 -5.76
C TRP A 288 32.62 16.89 -6.07
N LEU A 289 32.72 15.79 -6.84
CA LEU A 289 31.59 14.90 -7.12
C LEU A 289 31.01 14.27 -5.85
N ARG A 290 31.81 14.15 -4.79
CA ARG A 290 31.33 13.69 -3.47
C ARG A 290 30.30 14.63 -2.85
N GLN A 291 30.28 15.91 -3.24
CA GLN A 291 29.33 16.90 -2.71
C GLN A 291 27.93 16.81 -3.37
N VAL A 292 27.84 16.26 -4.59
CA VAL A 292 26.56 16.08 -5.29
C VAL A 292 25.95 14.70 -5.10
N LEU A 293 26.77 13.72 -4.71
CA LEU A 293 26.31 12.40 -4.31
C LEU A 293 25.54 12.46 -2.98
N PRO A 294 24.46 11.68 -2.82
CA PRO A 294 23.86 11.45 -1.52
C PRO A 294 24.91 10.97 -0.50
N PRO A 295 24.98 11.55 0.71
CA PRO A 295 26.02 11.21 1.69
C PRO A 295 26.08 9.71 2.03
N ALA A 296 24.93 9.03 2.07
CA ALA A 296 24.89 7.59 2.30
C ALA A 296 25.51 6.78 1.15
N ILE A 297 25.37 7.19 -0.10
CA ILE A 297 26.06 6.53 -1.23
C ILE A 297 27.57 6.68 -1.09
N VAL A 298 28.06 7.86 -0.73
CA VAL A 298 29.49 8.11 -0.48
C VAL A 298 30.01 7.24 0.66
N ALA A 299 29.25 7.13 1.74
CA ALA A 299 29.57 6.30 2.91
C ALA A 299 29.30 4.80 2.70
N ARG A 300 28.83 4.38 1.51
CA ARG A 300 28.38 3.01 1.21
C ARG A 300 27.40 2.47 2.24
N GLN A 301 26.42 3.30 2.59
CA GLN A 301 25.31 3.00 3.48
C GLN A 301 23.99 2.94 2.67
N PRO A 302 22.98 2.20 3.15
CA PRO A 302 21.63 2.25 2.58
C PRO A 302 21.07 3.67 2.59
N LEU A 303 20.34 4.04 1.53
CA LEU A 303 19.59 5.29 1.52
C LEU A 303 18.31 5.15 2.37
N PRO A 304 17.96 6.13 3.22
CA PRO A 304 16.70 6.12 3.93
C PRO A 304 15.50 6.11 2.97
N ALA A 305 14.41 5.45 3.39
CA ALA A 305 13.21 5.29 2.57
C ALA A 305 12.60 6.64 2.14
N ALA A 306 12.25 6.76 0.86
CA ALA A 306 11.55 7.91 0.32
C ALA A 306 10.09 7.98 0.81
N GLN A 307 9.53 9.19 0.87
CA GLN A 307 8.19 9.44 1.39
C GLN A 307 7.17 9.57 0.26
N PRO A 308 6.02 8.87 0.29
CA PRO A 308 4.99 8.99 -0.74
C PRO A 308 4.45 10.42 -0.90
N VAL A 309 4.19 10.82 -2.14
CA VAL A 309 3.59 12.10 -2.50
C VAL A 309 2.35 11.88 -3.36
N THR A 310 1.18 12.25 -2.83
CA THR A 310 -0.12 12.04 -3.49
C THR A 310 -0.66 13.29 -4.18
N ASN A 311 -0.15 14.48 -3.83
CA ASN A 311 -0.61 15.73 -4.43
C ASN A 311 -0.02 15.90 -5.84
N LEU A 312 -0.82 15.61 -6.87
CA LEU A 312 -0.40 15.72 -8.27
C LEU A 312 0.01 17.14 -8.68
N GLN A 313 -0.57 18.18 -8.08
CA GLN A 313 -0.16 19.56 -8.38
C GLN A 313 1.25 19.83 -7.87
N LEU A 314 1.56 19.35 -6.66
CA LEU A 314 2.91 19.41 -6.09
C LEU A 314 3.90 18.60 -6.94
N VAL A 315 3.50 17.39 -7.38
CA VAL A 315 4.30 16.57 -8.30
C VAL A 315 4.61 17.35 -9.57
N LYS A 316 3.60 17.92 -10.25
CA LYS A 316 3.81 18.70 -11.48
C LYS A 316 4.79 19.87 -11.31
N GLN A 317 4.88 20.44 -10.11
CA GLN A 317 5.76 21.56 -9.80
C GLN A 317 7.18 21.14 -9.42
N HIS A 318 7.36 19.94 -8.84
CA HIS A 318 8.65 19.54 -8.27
C HIS A 318 9.18 18.17 -8.71
N ILE A 319 8.54 17.54 -9.68
CA ILE A 319 9.05 16.32 -10.29
C ILE A 319 10.40 16.58 -10.95
N VAL A 320 11.39 15.77 -10.58
CA VAL A 320 12.76 15.72 -11.07
C VAL A 320 13.32 17.11 -11.36
N ARG A 321 13.60 17.87 -10.28
CA ARG A 321 14.27 19.16 -10.39
C ARG A 321 15.79 18.96 -10.32
N PRO A 322 16.53 19.24 -11.40
CA PRO A 322 17.94 18.88 -11.51
C PRO A 322 18.88 19.73 -10.64
N ARG A 323 18.40 20.85 -10.05
CA ARG A 323 19.24 21.83 -9.32
C ARG A 323 18.80 22.16 -7.91
N LEU A 324 18.10 21.24 -7.25
CA LEU A 324 17.67 21.46 -5.87
C LEU A 324 18.82 21.36 -4.86
N ALA A 325 19.88 20.61 -5.20
CA ALA A 325 21.05 20.52 -4.35
C ALA A 325 21.85 21.84 -4.39
N PRO A 326 22.60 22.18 -3.32
CA PRO A 326 23.41 23.38 -3.24
C PRO A 326 24.50 23.43 -4.30
N ALA A 327 25.00 24.63 -4.57
CA ALA A 327 26.18 24.82 -5.40
C ALA A 327 27.40 24.13 -4.75
N VAL A 328 28.32 23.68 -5.61
CA VAL A 328 29.49 22.90 -5.22
C VAL A 328 30.66 23.88 -5.07
N ALA A 329 31.25 23.98 -3.87
CA ALA A 329 32.22 25.02 -3.54
C ALA A 329 33.52 24.92 -4.35
N GLU A 330 33.91 23.71 -4.74
CA GLU A 330 35.16 23.40 -5.45
C GLU A 330 34.92 22.91 -6.88
N ALA A 331 33.70 23.11 -7.42
CA ALA A 331 33.47 22.76 -8.81
C ALA A 331 34.36 23.61 -9.74
N PRO A 332 34.89 23.02 -10.82
CA PRO A 332 35.70 23.76 -11.77
C PRO A 332 34.90 24.94 -12.32
N ARG A 333 35.57 26.08 -12.48
CA ARG A 333 34.96 27.19 -13.19
C ARG A 333 34.84 26.81 -14.65
N TRP A 334 33.68 27.12 -15.24
CA TRP A 334 33.43 26.88 -16.64
C TRP A 334 34.38 27.71 -17.51
N THR A 335 35.30 27.06 -18.24
CA THR A 335 36.28 27.73 -19.12
C THR A 335 36.14 27.35 -20.59
N ALA A 336 35.33 26.34 -20.91
CA ALA A 336 35.19 25.85 -22.26
C ALA A 336 34.30 26.75 -23.13
N GLN A 337 34.70 26.98 -24.37
CA GLN A 337 33.84 27.59 -25.39
C GLN A 337 33.03 26.48 -26.06
N ILE A 338 31.74 26.42 -25.75
CA ILE A 338 30.83 25.48 -26.41
C ILE A 338 30.27 26.12 -27.68
N PRO A 339 30.26 25.40 -28.82
CA PRO A 339 29.60 25.87 -30.02
C PRO A 339 28.09 26.00 -29.80
N ARG A 340 27.48 27.07 -30.31
CA ARG A 340 26.03 27.20 -30.33
C ARG A 340 25.40 26.14 -31.22
N ALA A 341 24.26 25.63 -30.76
CA ALA A 341 23.45 24.69 -31.52
C ALA A 341 23.01 25.29 -32.85
N THR A 342 23.16 24.52 -33.93
CA THR A 342 22.65 24.90 -35.25
C THR A 342 21.24 24.32 -35.40
N ILE A 343 20.23 25.15 -35.13
CA ILE A 343 18.83 24.75 -35.18
C ILE A 343 18.38 24.69 -36.65
N THR A 344 18.22 23.48 -37.19
CA THR A 344 17.73 23.27 -38.56
C THR A 344 16.37 22.59 -38.50
N ARG A 345 15.35 23.25 -39.03
CA ARG A 345 13.99 22.70 -39.05
C ARG A 345 13.94 21.40 -39.86
N VAL A 346 13.60 20.29 -39.21
CA VAL A 346 13.35 19.00 -39.88
C VAL A 346 12.18 19.17 -40.86
N GLN A 347 12.33 18.65 -42.08
CA GLN A 347 11.28 18.72 -43.09
C GLN A 347 10.03 17.94 -42.63
N LYS A 348 8.86 18.56 -42.76
CA LYS A 348 7.58 17.92 -42.41
C LYS A 348 7.40 16.62 -43.21
N GLY A 349 7.17 15.51 -42.53
CA GLY A 349 6.98 14.17 -43.14
C GLY A 349 8.23 13.29 -43.17
N ALA A 350 9.39 13.84 -42.80
CA ALA A 350 10.64 13.10 -42.65
C ALA A 350 10.74 12.35 -41.31
N GLY A 351 9.64 12.09 -40.58
CA GLY A 351 9.65 11.30 -39.33
C GLY A 351 10.01 12.05 -38.06
N ILE A 352 10.25 11.30 -36.97
CA ILE A 352 10.48 11.83 -35.62
C ILE A 352 11.89 11.43 -35.16
N PRO A 353 12.88 12.35 -35.18
CA PRO A 353 14.21 12.08 -34.65
C PRO A 353 14.19 11.68 -33.17
N GLY A 354 15.15 10.87 -32.74
CA GLY A 354 15.19 10.31 -31.38
C GLY A 354 14.06 9.33 -31.05
N ALA A 355 13.14 9.06 -32.01
CA ALA A 355 12.05 8.10 -31.84
C ALA A 355 12.35 6.68 -32.37
N GLY A 356 13.54 6.42 -32.90
CA GLY A 356 13.97 5.12 -33.40
C GLY A 356 14.27 4.12 -32.28
N LEU A 357 14.29 2.82 -32.58
CA LEU A 357 14.89 1.81 -31.71
C LEU A 357 15.74 0.87 -32.59
N PRO A 358 16.84 0.32 -32.07
CA PRO A 358 17.66 -0.63 -32.81
C PRO A 358 16.80 -1.85 -33.20
N PRO A 359 16.83 -2.30 -34.47
CA PRO A 359 15.97 -3.41 -34.91
C PRO A 359 16.11 -4.67 -34.06
N ARG A 360 17.35 -4.99 -33.63
CA ARG A 360 17.67 -6.14 -32.76
C ARG A 360 17.05 -6.07 -31.37
N ALA A 361 16.76 -4.86 -30.88
CA ALA A 361 16.19 -4.65 -29.55
C ALA A 361 14.66 -4.88 -29.55
N THR A 362 14.04 -4.83 -30.73
CA THR A 362 12.58 -4.85 -30.87
C THR A 362 12.06 -6.24 -31.23
N MET A 363 10.89 -6.57 -30.73
CA MET A 363 10.17 -7.76 -31.16
C MET A 363 9.65 -7.61 -32.59
N LYS A 364 9.57 -8.72 -33.32
CA LYS A 364 8.99 -8.77 -34.66
C LYS A 364 7.49 -8.46 -34.63
N LEU A 365 7.01 -7.72 -35.62
CA LEU A 365 5.59 -7.44 -35.80
C LEU A 365 4.85 -8.69 -36.31
N ASP A 366 3.93 -9.22 -35.51
CA ASP A 366 3.02 -10.28 -35.93
C ASP A 366 1.84 -9.74 -36.78
N PRO A 367 1.08 -10.61 -37.48
CA PRO A 367 -0.04 -10.19 -38.33
C PRO A 367 -1.14 -9.40 -37.59
N ARG A 368 -1.38 -9.70 -36.30
CA ARG A 368 -2.36 -8.97 -35.48
C ARG A 368 -1.85 -7.56 -35.20
N MET A 369 -0.58 -7.40 -34.87
CA MET A 369 0.04 -6.08 -34.67
C MET A 369 0.01 -5.27 -35.96
N GLN A 370 0.37 -5.86 -37.09
CA GLN A 370 0.33 -5.20 -38.40
C GLN A 370 -1.08 -4.71 -38.74
N THR A 371 -2.09 -5.55 -38.52
CA THR A 371 -3.50 -5.17 -38.70
C THR A 371 -3.90 -4.00 -37.81
N GLN A 372 -3.46 -3.99 -36.54
CA GLN A 372 -3.75 -2.89 -35.63
C GLN A 372 -3.08 -1.59 -36.06
N ILE A 373 -1.85 -1.65 -36.59
CA ILE A 373 -1.14 -0.48 -37.14
C ILE A 373 -1.86 0.07 -38.38
N GLN A 374 -2.28 -0.79 -39.30
CA GLN A 374 -2.99 -0.39 -40.53
C GLN A 374 -4.32 0.31 -40.24
N LYS A 375 -4.98 -0.03 -39.12
CA LYS A 375 -6.22 0.63 -38.66
C LYS A 375 -6.00 2.01 -38.05
N LEU A 376 -4.75 2.42 -37.79
CA LEU A 376 -4.47 3.75 -37.28
C LEU A 376 -4.68 4.81 -38.38
N PRO A 377 -5.28 5.98 -38.06
CA PRO A 377 -5.32 7.11 -38.98
C PRO A 377 -3.90 7.46 -39.46
N PRO A 378 -3.71 7.89 -40.72
CA PRO A 378 -2.39 8.20 -41.26
C PRO A 378 -1.56 9.15 -40.41
N GLY A 379 -2.19 10.17 -39.80
CA GLY A 379 -1.52 11.13 -38.90
C GLY A 379 -1.11 10.58 -37.53
N ARG A 380 -1.50 9.34 -37.18
CA ARG A 380 -1.08 8.65 -35.95
C ARG A 380 -0.05 7.54 -36.22
N GLN A 381 0.22 7.22 -37.47
CA GLN A 381 1.26 6.25 -37.81
C GLN A 381 2.62 6.92 -37.61
N ILE A 382 3.45 6.34 -36.73
CA ILE A 382 4.81 6.82 -36.49
C ILE A 382 5.74 6.18 -37.51
N LYS A 383 6.46 7.02 -38.26
CA LYS A 383 7.66 6.61 -38.98
C LYS A 383 8.86 7.21 -38.24
N PRO A 384 9.67 6.40 -37.52
CA PRO A 384 10.93 6.89 -36.97
C PRO A 384 11.86 7.23 -38.15
N ILE A 385 12.63 8.31 -38.03
CA ILE A 385 13.69 8.64 -38.99
C ILE A 385 14.93 9.05 -38.22
N LEU A 386 16.07 8.81 -38.87
CA LEU A 386 17.41 9.19 -38.46
C LEU A 386 17.56 10.71 -38.23
N PRO A 387 18.35 11.13 -37.24
CA PRO A 387 18.90 12.48 -37.22
C PRO A 387 19.70 12.73 -38.51
N VAL A 388 19.63 13.94 -39.08
CA VAL A 388 20.46 14.32 -40.22
C VAL A 388 21.90 14.43 -39.75
N THR A 389 22.76 13.47 -40.08
CA THR A 389 24.21 13.61 -39.91
C THR A 389 24.72 14.74 -40.81
N ARG A 390 25.21 15.84 -40.24
CA ARG A 390 25.90 16.90 -41.01
C ARG A 390 27.39 16.95 -40.68
N GLN A 391 28.19 16.86 -41.74
CA GLN A 391 29.56 17.38 -41.83
C GLN A 391 29.55 18.93 -41.77
N PRO A 392 30.64 19.58 -41.34
CA PRO A 392 30.74 21.04 -41.30
C PRO A 392 30.70 21.66 -42.72
N ALA A 393 29.88 22.69 -42.91
CA ALA A 393 29.60 23.31 -44.20
C ALA A 393 30.72 24.30 -44.62
N GLY A 394 31.28 24.09 -45.81
CA GLY A 394 32.15 25.04 -46.53
C GLY A 394 31.38 26.08 -47.36
N ALA A 395 32.06 27.19 -47.63
CA ALA A 395 31.56 28.47 -48.15
C ALA A 395 30.97 28.46 -49.57
N ALA A 396 30.06 29.41 -49.83
CA ALA A 396 29.45 29.69 -51.13
C ALA A 396 30.32 30.61 -52.02
N PRO A 397 30.29 30.50 -53.37
CA PRO A 397 30.94 31.45 -54.25
C PRO A 397 29.98 32.44 -54.93
N VAL A 398 30.56 33.59 -55.26
CA VAL A 398 30.02 34.82 -55.87
C VAL A 398 30.06 34.71 -57.41
N MET A 399 29.10 35.36 -58.09
CA MET A 399 28.96 35.37 -59.56
C MET A 399 29.22 36.77 -60.16
N ASP A 400 29.72 36.76 -61.40
CA ASP A 400 30.64 37.75 -61.97
C ASP A 400 30.01 38.85 -62.86
N GLN A 401 30.81 39.89 -63.08
CA GLN A 401 30.46 41.29 -63.35
C GLN A 401 30.39 41.69 -64.85
N GLN A 402 29.77 40.91 -65.73
CA GLN A 402 29.75 41.22 -67.19
C GLN A 402 28.37 41.40 -67.84
N ARG A 403 27.26 41.40 -67.08
CA ARG A 403 25.90 41.58 -67.65
C ARG A 403 25.30 42.99 -67.54
N LEU A 404 26.08 44.00 -67.16
CA LEU A 404 25.51 45.29 -66.77
C LEU A 404 25.22 46.29 -67.90
N GLN A 405 25.69 46.08 -69.13
CA GLN A 405 25.53 47.09 -70.20
C GLN A 405 24.44 46.78 -71.24
N GLN A 406 23.98 45.53 -71.38
CA GLN A 406 22.85 45.19 -72.26
C GLN A 406 21.46 45.26 -71.59
N GLN A 407 21.40 45.49 -70.27
CA GLN A 407 20.15 45.36 -69.50
C GLN A 407 19.33 46.67 -69.42
N GLN A 408 19.94 47.83 -69.64
CA GLN A 408 19.29 49.13 -69.38
C GLN A 408 18.22 49.50 -70.41
N LEU A 409 18.40 49.22 -71.71
CA LEU A 409 17.38 49.54 -72.73
C LEU A 409 16.15 48.61 -72.65
N LYS A 410 16.33 47.36 -72.21
CA LYS A 410 15.23 46.39 -72.04
C LYS A 410 14.42 46.65 -70.76
N GLN A 411 15.02 47.32 -69.77
CA GLN A 411 14.40 47.60 -68.47
C GLN A 411 13.26 48.62 -68.56
N GLN A 412 13.39 49.61 -69.45
CA GLN A 412 12.43 50.71 -69.54
C GLN A 412 11.07 50.29 -70.14
N GLN A 413 11.09 49.44 -71.18
CA GLN A 413 9.86 48.88 -71.76
C GLN A 413 9.22 47.84 -70.84
N LEU A 414 10.03 47.05 -70.12
CA LEU A 414 9.53 46.07 -69.15
C LEU A 414 8.87 46.77 -67.93
N GLN A 415 9.37 47.93 -67.51
CA GLN A 415 8.84 48.68 -66.37
C GLN A 415 7.38 49.13 -66.57
N GLN A 416 7.04 49.62 -67.77
CA GLN A 416 5.67 50.05 -68.06
C GLN A 416 4.69 48.87 -68.12
N GLN A 417 5.13 47.72 -68.64
CA GLN A 417 4.31 46.52 -68.69
C GLN A 417 4.13 45.89 -67.30
N GLN A 418 5.19 45.92 -66.48
CA GLN A 418 5.16 45.46 -65.09
C GLN A 418 4.20 46.31 -64.24
N LEU A 419 4.15 47.63 -64.43
CA LEU A 419 3.28 48.49 -63.62
C LEU A 419 1.78 48.15 -63.81
N LYS A 420 1.35 47.90 -65.05
CA LYS A 420 -0.01 47.45 -65.37
C LYS A 420 -0.32 46.08 -64.79
N GLN A 421 0.63 45.15 -64.89
CA GLN A 421 0.48 43.79 -64.37
C GLN A 421 0.44 43.78 -62.83
N GLN A 422 1.20 44.68 -62.19
CA GLN A 422 1.26 44.85 -60.75
C GLN A 422 -0.04 45.42 -60.17
N GLN A 423 -0.68 46.37 -60.85
CA GLN A 423 -2.01 46.87 -60.44
C GLN A 423 -3.08 45.79 -60.51
N LEU A 424 -3.10 44.99 -61.59
CA LEU A 424 -4.06 43.89 -61.72
C LEU A 424 -3.82 42.80 -60.66
N GLN A 425 -2.54 42.49 -60.37
CA GLN A 425 -2.16 41.58 -59.29
C GLN A 425 -2.60 42.10 -57.93
N GLN A 426 -2.37 43.37 -57.60
CA GLN A 426 -2.82 43.97 -56.33
C GLN A 426 -4.34 43.86 -56.16
N GLN A 427 -5.11 44.10 -57.23
CA GLN A 427 -6.56 44.01 -57.18
C GLN A 427 -7.07 42.57 -57.01
N GLN A 428 -6.41 41.59 -57.65
CA GLN A 428 -6.70 40.17 -57.40
C GLN A 428 -6.31 39.76 -55.97
N GLN A 429 -5.17 40.25 -55.47
CA GLN A 429 -4.69 39.95 -54.13
C GLN A 429 -5.63 40.49 -53.05
N GLN A 430 -6.15 41.71 -53.22
CA GLN A 430 -7.16 42.28 -52.32
C GLN A 430 -8.46 41.46 -52.29
N ARG A 431 -8.96 41.02 -53.46
CA ARG A 431 -10.16 40.15 -53.50
C ARG A 431 -9.93 38.81 -52.81
N LEU A 432 -8.78 38.19 -53.02
CA LEU A 432 -8.43 36.95 -52.32
C LEU A 432 -8.33 37.16 -50.82
N GLN A 433 -7.75 38.28 -50.39
CA GLN A 433 -7.58 38.61 -48.98
C GLN A 433 -8.93 38.85 -48.28
N GLN A 434 -9.87 39.53 -48.94
CA GLN A 434 -11.24 39.68 -48.45
C GLN A 434 -11.97 38.34 -48.35
N GLN A 435 -11.82 37.47 -49.36
CA GLN A 435 -12.44 36.14 -49.35
C GLN A 435 -11.86 35.25 -48.24
N GLN A 436 -10.54 35.33 -48.01
CA GLN A 436 -9.87 34.65 -46.90
C GLN A 436 -10.36 35.15 -45.54
N GLN A 437 -10.50 36.47 -45.34
CA GLN A 437 -11.06 37.02 -44.10
C GLN A 437 -12.49 36.55 -43.86
N GLN A 438 -13.33 36.47 -44.90
CA GLN A 438 -14.71 35.99 -44.76
C GLN A 438 -14.75 34.51 -44.38
N GLN A 439 -13.91 33.67 -44.98
CA GLN A 439 -13.76 32.26 -44.57
C GLN A 439 -13.25 32.13 -43.14
N GLN A 440 -12.35 33.02 -42.72
CA GLN A 440 -11.80 33.01 -41.37
C GLN A 440 -12.87 33.36 -40.33
N ARG A 441 -13.72 34.37 -40.59
CA ARG A 441 -14.86 34.69 -39.72
C ARG A 441 -15.86 33.53 -39.59
N LEU A 442 -16.15 32.83 -40.69
CA LEU A 442 -17.01 31.63 -40.67
C LEU A 442 -16.41 30.50 -39.83
N LYS A 443 -15.10 30.25 -39.97
CA LYS A 443 -14.37 29.26 -39.15
C LYS A 443 -14.38 29.63 -37.68
N GLU A 444 -14.16 30.90 -37.34
CA GLU A 444 -14.22 31.39 -35.95
C GLU A 444 -15.63 31.23 -35.36
N GLN A 445 -16.68 31.49 -36.15
CA GLN A 445 -18.05 31.33 -35.72
C GLN A 445 -18.40 29.85 -35.47
N GLN A 446 -17.95 28.95 -36.35
CA GLN A 446 -18.05 27.49 -36.14
C GLN A 446 -17.27 27.03 -34.89
N GLN A 447 -16.06 27.53 -34.67
CA GLN A 447 -15.27 27.20 -33.49
C GLN A 447 -15.94 27.67 -32.20
N LYS A 448 -16.52 28.88 -32.18
CA LYS A 448 -17.31 29.35 -31.03
C LYS A 448 -18.51 28.45 -30.76
N GLN A 449 -19.21 27.99 -31.79
CA GLN A 449 -20.37 27.11 -31.65
C GLN A 449 -19.96 25.72 -31.13
N GLN A 450 -18.85 25.16 -31.62
CA GLN A 450 -18.28 23.91 -31.11
C GLN A 450 -17.81 24.06 -29.65
N MET A 451 -17.21 25.20 -29.30
CA MET A 451 -16.78 25.47 -27.93
C MET A 451 -17.98 25.51 -26.98
N LEU A 452 -19.08 26.15 -27.37
CA LEU A 452 -20.30 26.21 -26.58
C LEU A 452 -20.92 24.82 -26.37
N GLN A 453 -20.98 23.98 -27.43
CA GLN A 453 -21.42 22.59 -27.31
C GLN A 453 -20.52 21.78 -26.38
N GLN A 454 -19.20 21.94 -26.50
CA GLN A 454 -18.24 21.24 -25.65
C GLN A 454 -18.34 21.69 -24.19
N GLN A 455 -18.63 22.97 -23.95
CA GLN A 455 -18.88 23.52 -22.62
C GLN A 455 -20.15 22.94 -21.99
N GLN A 456 -21.24 22.84 -22.75
CA GLN A 456 -22.48 22.21 -22.29
C GLN A 456 -22.28 20.72 -21.97
N LEU A 457 -21.59 19.98 -22.83
CA LEU A 457 -21.28 18.56 -22.58
C LEU A 457 -20.44 18.39 -21.31
N ARG A 458 -19.46 19.28 -21.08
CA ARG A 458 -18.65 19.28 -19.87
C ARG A 458 -19.50 19.53 -18.62
N GLN A 459 -20.44 20.48 -18.66
CA GLN A 459 -21.36 20.70 -17.54
C GLN A 459 -22.24 19.48 -17.25
N GLN A 460 -22.75 18.82 -18.30
CA GLN A 460 -23.56 17.63 -18.14
C GLN A 460 -22.76 16.46 -17.54
N GLN A 461 -21.51 16.28 -17.98
CA GLN A 461 -20.60 15.29 -17.40
C GLN A 461 -20.29 15.56 -15.92
N LEU A 462 -20.09 16.83 -15.55
CA LEU A 462 -19.88 17.25 -14.15
C LEU A 462 -21.11 16.94 -13.28
N GLN A 463 -22.32 17.23 -13.75
CA GLN A 463 -23.55 16.88 -13.04
C GLN A 463 -23.69 15.36 -12.86
N GLN A 464 -23.42 14.59 -13.92
CA GLN A 464 -23.50 13.12 -13.86
C GLN A 464 -22.42 12.52 -12.96
N GLN A 465 -21.25 13.15 -12.88
CA GLN A 465 -20.19 12.77 -11.94
C GLN A 465 -20.59 13.05 -10.49
N GLN A 466 -21.20 14.22 -10.21
CA GLN A 466 -21.72 14.53 -8.87
C GLN A 466 -22.81 13.55 -8.43
N GLN A 467 -23.75 13.19 -9.31
CA GLN A 467 -24.78 12.18 -9.01
C GLN A 467 -24.17 10.81 -8.68
N ARG A 468 -23.15 10.37 -9.43
CA ARG A 468 -22.44 9.11 -9.14
C ARG A 468 -21.72 9.15 -7.79
N LEU A 469 -21.09 10.26 -7.45
CA LEU A 469 -20.43 10.43 -6.15
C LEU A 469 -21.44 10.39 -4.99
N GLN A 470 -22.60 11.05 -5.13
CA GLN A 470 -23.67 10.95 -4.13
C GLN A 470 -24.20 9.53 -3.97
N GLN A 471 -24.42 8.80 -5.07
CA GLN A 471 -24.86 7.40 -5.01
C GLN A 471 -23.81 6.50 -4.34
N GLN A 472 -22.53 6.71 -4.63
CA GLN A 472 -21.45 5.97 -3.96
C GLN A 472 -21.41 6.24 -2.46
N GLN A 473 -21.57 7.51 -2.04
CA GLN A 473 -21.62 7.86 -0.62
C GLN A 473 -22.81 7.19 0.09
N LEU A 474 -24.00 7.22 -0.52
CA LEU A 474 -25.18 6.56 0.02
C LEU A 474 -25.00 5.04 0.13
N GLN A 475 -24.34 4.43 -0.88
CA GLN A 475 -24.05 3.00 -0.85
C GLN A 475 -23.07 2.64 0.27
N GLN A 476 -22.03 3.46 0.49
CA GLN A 476 -21.11 3.26 1.61
C GLN A 476 -21.80 3.41 2.97
N GLN A 477 -22.73 4.37 3.11
CA GLN A 477 -23.54 4.52 4.33
C GLN A 477 -24.38 3.28 4.60
N ARG A 478 -25.10 2.76 3.59
CA ARG A 478 -25.88 1.52 3.74
C ARG A 478 -25.02 0.32 4.12
N LEU A 479 -23.81 0.22 3.56
CA LEU A 479 -22.89 -0.87 3.91
C LEU A 479 -22.43 -0.78 5.37
N LYS A 480 -22.14 0.43 5.86
CA LYS A 480 -21.79 0.68 7.26
C LYS A 480 -22.95 0.35 8.20
N GLU A 481 -24.17 0.76 7.88
CA GLU A 481 -25.37 0.42 8.65
C GLU A 481 -25.60 -1.10 8.69
N GLN A 482 -25.38 -1.79 7.57
CA GLN A 482 -25.51 -3.24 7.49
C GLN A 482 -24.46 -3.95 8.35
N GLN A 483 -23.21 -3.48 8.35
CA GLN A 483 -22.16 -3.98 9.23
C GLN A 483 -22.49 -3.74 10.72
N GLN A 484 -23.00 -2.56 11.08
CA GLN A 484 -23.42 -2.26 12.45
C GLN A 484 -24.58 -3.18 12.89
N LYS A 485 -25.57 -3.41 12.03
CA LYS A 485 -26.66 -4.36 12.31
C LYS A 485 -26.14 -5.79 12.51
N GLN A 486 -25.19 -6.24 11.70
CA GLN A 486 -24.57 -7.55 11.88
C GLN A 486 -23.81 -7.66 13.21
N GLN A 487 -23.04 -6.64 13.58
CA GLN A 487 -22.34 -6.60 14.86
C GLN A 487 -23.32 -6.64 16.04
N MET A 488 -24.41 -5.87 15.97
CA MET A 488 -25.45 -5.87 17.00
C MET A 488 -26.12 -7.24 17.14
N LEU A 489 -26.41 -7.91 16.02
CA LEU A 489 -26.99 -9.25 16.01
C LEU A 489 -26.04 -10.29 16.63
N GLN A 490 -24.75 -10.24 16.27
CA GLN A 490 -23.73 -11.11 16.90
C GLN A 490 -23.64 -10.87 18.41
N GLN A 491 -23.65 -9.61 18.83
CA GLN A 491 -23.59 -9.26 20.25
C GLN A 491 -24.85 -9.72 21.01
N GLN A 492 -26.02 -9.63 20.38
CA GLN A 492 -27.27 -10.14 20.93
C GLN A 492 -27.27 -11.67 21.07
N GLN A 493 -26.76 -12.39 20.05
CA GLN A 493 -26.61 -13.84 20.11
C GLN A 493 -25.65 -14.28 21.22
N LEU A 494 -24.50 -13.60 21.36
CA LEU A 494 -23.55 -13.89 22.43
C LEU A 494 -24.18 -13.67 23.81
N ARG A 495 -24.95 -12.59 23.99
CA ARG A 495 -25.67 -12.31 25.24
C ARG A 495 -26.70 -13.39 25.55
N GLN A 496 -27.43 -13.88 24.55
CA GLN A 496 -28.39 -14.98 24.73
C GLN A 496 -27.70 -16.28 25.14
N GLN A 497 -26.56 -16.62 24.51
CA GLN A 497 -25.78 -17.79 24.89
C GLN A 497 -25.27 -17.70 26.33
N GLN A 498 -24.77 -16.54 26.75
CA GLN A 498 -24.33 -16.31 28.13
C GLN A 498 -25.49 -16.48 29.14
N LEU A 499 -26.67 -15.93 28.83
CA LEU A 499 -27.86 -16.11 29.67
C LEU A 499 -28.28 -17.58 29.77
N GLN A 500 -28.24 -18.33 28.67
CA GLN A 500 -28.55 -19.76 28.67
C GLN A 500 -27.54 -20.57 29.51
N GLN A 501 -26.25 -20.29 29.36
CA GLN A 501 -25.21 -20.93 30.20
C GLN A 501 -25.42 -20.60 31.67
N GLN A 502 -25.72 -19.35 32.01
CA GLN A 502 -25.98 -18.94 33.39
C GLN A 502 -27.24 -19.60 33.97
N GLN A 503 -28.28 -19.81 33.16
CA GLN A 503 -29.47 -20.56 33.56
C GLN A 503 -29.14 -22.04 33.82
N GLN A 504 -28.39 -22.69 32.91
CA GLN A 504 -27.95 -24.08 33.10
C GLN A 504 -27.12 -24.25 34.37
N GLN A 505 -26.17 -23.34 34.64
CA GLN A 505 -25.38 -23.37 35.87
C GLN A 505 -26.25 -23.22 37.12
N ARG A 506 -27.24 -22.31 37.11
CA ARG A 506 -28.19 -22.18 38.23
C ARG A 506 -29.02 -23.43 38.45
N LEU A 507 -29.51 -24.06 37.39
CA LEU A 507 -30.25 -25.32 37.47
C LEU A 507 -29.39 -26.44 38.05
N GLN A 508 -28.14 -26.59 37.60
CA GLN A 508 -27.20 -27.56 38.16
C GLN A 508 -26.94 -27.31 39.65
N GLN A 509 -26.73 -26.04 40.04
CA GLN A 509 -26.55 -25.69 41.46
C GLN A 509 -27.77 -26.01 42.31
N GLN A 510 -28.99 -25.74 41.80
CA GLN A 510 -30.23 -26.09 42.49
C GLN A 510 -30.38 -27.61 42.63
N GLN A 511 -30.09 -28.39 41.59
CA GLN A 511 -30.12 -29.85 41.65
C GLN A 511 -29.14 -30.39 42.70
N LEU A 512 -27.91 -29.87 42.72
CA LEU A 512 -26.90 -30.26 43.72
C LEU A 512 -27.33 -29.87 45.14
N GLN A 513 -27.95 -28.70 45.32
CA GLN A 513 -28.52 -28.30 46.61
C GLN A 513 -29.63 -29.26 47.05
N GLN A 514 -30.55 -29.63 46.16
CA GLN A 514 -31.61 -30.59 46.48
C GLN A 514 -31.05 -31.97 46.84
N GLN A 515 -30.03 -32.44 46.12
CA GLN A 515 -29.34 -33.69 46.46
C GLN A 515 -28.73 -33.63 47.86
N ARG A 516 -27.99 -32.56 48.19
CA ARG A 516 -27.43 -32.37 49.54
C ARG A 516 -28.51 -32.33 50.62
N LEU A 517 -29.65 -31.70 50.34
CA LEU A 517 -30.77 -31.64 51.29
C LEU A 517 -31.38 -33.03 51.52
N LYS A 518 -31.56 -33.82 50.45
CA LYS A 518 -32.02 -35.21 50.54
C LYS A 518 -31.04 -36.08 51.33
N GLU A 519 -29.74 -35.94 51.08
CA GLU A 519 -28.70 -36.66 51.84
C GLU A 519 -28.73 -36.27 53.33
N GLN A 520 -28.90 -34.98 53.64
CA GLN A 520 -29.06 -34.53 55.04
C GLN A 520 -30.30 -35.11 55.69
N GLN A 521 -31.45 -35.15 55.00
CA GLN A 521 -32.67 -35.77 55.49
C GLN A 521 -32.48 -37.28 55.73
N GLN A 522 -31.84 -37.99 54.80
CA GLN A 522 -31.53 -39.41 54.96
C GLN A 522 -30.61 -39.66 56.16
N LYS A 523 -29.57 -38.81 56.34
CA LYS A 523 -28.69 -38.88 57.52
C LYS A 523 -29.47 -38.64 58.81
N GLN A 524 -30.38 -37.67 58.85
CA GLN A 524 -31.24 -37.43 60.03
C GLN A 524 -32.17 -38.61 60.31
N GLN A 525 -32.82 -39.18 59.28
CA GLN A 525 -33.66 -40.36 59.44
C GLN A 525 -32.86 -41.55 59.97
N MET A 526 -31.67 -41.79 59.42
CA MET A 526 -30.78 -42.85 59.90
C MET A 526 -30.39 -42.64 61.36
N LEU A 527 -30.07 -41.41 61.76
CA LEU A 527 -29.75 -41.05 63.14
C LEU A 527 -30.95 -41.27 64.07
N GLN A 528 -32.15 -40.85 63.69
CA GLN A 528 -33.38 -41.11 64.45
C GLN A 528 -33.65 -42.60 64.60
N GLN A 529 -33.49 -43.37 63.52
CA GLN A 529 -33.68 -44.83 63.55
C GLN A 529 -32.64 -45.52 64.43
N GLN A 530 -31.40 -45.00 64.45
CA GLN A 530 -30.35 -45.47 65.35
C GLN A 530 -30.69 -45.16 66.81
N GLN A 531 -31.16 -43.95 67.12
CA GLN A 531 -31.62 -43.56 68.46
C GLN A 531 -32.79 -44.41 68.94
N LEU A 532 -33.78 -44.66 68.07
CA LEU A 532 -34.93 -45.52 68.41
C LEU A 532 -34.48 -46.95 68.71
N ARG A 533 -33.57 -47.51 67.90
CA ARG A 533 -32.98 -48.83 68.18
C ARG A 533 -32.25 -48.88 69.52
N GLN A 534 -31.48 -47.84 69.84
CA GLN A 534 -30.80 -47.75 71.14
C GLN A 534 -31.81 -47.68 72.30
N GLN A 535 -32.88 -46.88 72.18
CA GLN A 535 -33.93 -46.82 73.19
C GLN A 535 -34.66 -48.16 73.36
N GLN A 536 -35.00 -48.84 72.27
CA GLN A 536 -35.61 -50.17 72.33
C GLN A 536 -34.68 -51.19 73.02
N GLN A 537 -33.38 -51.16 72.72
CA GLN A 537 -32.40 -52.00 73.41
C GLN A 537 -32.33 -51.70 74.90
N GLN A 538 -32.33 -50.42 75.29
CA GLN A 538 -32.34 -50.02 76.70
C GLN A 538 -33.63 -50.48 77.41
N GLN A 539 -34.80 -50.31 76.78
CA GLN A 539 -36.06 -50.81 77.35
C GLN A 539 -36.06 -52.34 77.50
N LEU A 540 -35.57 -53.06 76.50
CA LEU A 540 -35.46 -54.52 76.58
C LEU A 540 -34.50 -54.95 77.70
N GLN A 541 -33.38 -54.23 77.88
CA GLN A 541 -32.47 -54.46 79.00
C GLN A 541 -33.14 -54.20 80.35
N GLN A 542 -33.91 -53.11 80.49
CA GLN A 542 -34.67 -52.83 81.72
C GLN A 542 -35.73 -53.89 82.01
N GLN A 543 -36.47 -54.34 80.99
CA GLN A 543 -37.44 -55.43 81.14
C GLN A 543 -36.77 -56.74 81.57
N ARG A 544 -35.62 -57.09 80.99
CA ARG A 544 -34.84 -58.26 81.42
C ARG A 544 -34.41 -58.13 82.87
N LEU A 545 -33.95 -56.95 83.29
CA LEU A 545 -33.56 -56.69 84.68
C LEU A 545 -34.74 -56.82 85.64
N GLN A 546 -35.91 -56.26 85.29
CA GLN A 546 -37.14 -56.40 86.08
C GLN A 546 -37.59 -57.87 86.17
N GLN A 547 -37.54 -58.63 85.07
CA GLN A 547 -37.85 -60.06 85.11
C GLN A 547 -36.89 -60.84 86.00
N GLN A 548 -35.60 -60.53 85.97
CA GLN A 548 -34.62 -61.12 86.89
C GLN A 548 -34.93 -60.78 88.35
N GLN A 549 -35.28 -59.53 88.66
CA GLN A 549 -35.69 -59.13 90.01
C GLN A 549 -36.96 -59.87 90.47
N LEU A 550 -37.97 -59.97 89.62
CA LEU A 550 -39.20 -60.71 89.92
C LEU A 550 -38.94 -62.22 90.10
N GLN A 551 -38.06 -62.80 89.28
CA GLN A 551 -37.61 -64.18 89.48
C GLN A 551 -36.92 -64.35 90.83
N GLN A 552 -36.02 -63.45 91.22
CA GLN A 552 -35.39 -63.48 92.54
C GLN A 552 -36.40 -63.34 93.68
N GLN A 553 -37.40 -62.46 93.54
CA GLN A 553 -38.49 -62.33 94.52
C GLN A 553 -39.30 -63.62 94.65
N ARG A 554 -39.71 -64.22 93.53
CA ARG A 554 -40.43 -65.51 93.53
C ARG A 554 -39.59 -66.62 94.16
N LEU A 555 -38.28 -66.64 93.91
CA LEU A 555 -37.37 -67.59 94.56
C LEU A 555 -37.35 -67.39 96.08
N LYS A 556 -37.27 -66.14 96.55
CA LYS A 556 -37.33 -65.80 97.98
C LYS A 556 -38.67 -66.19 98.60
N GLU A 557 -39.80 -65.92 97.92
CA GLU A 557 -41.12 -66.35 98.39
C GLU A 557 -41.26 -67.86 98.45
N GLN A 558 -40.73 -68.60 97.46
CA GLN A 558 -40.69 -70.06 97.50
C GLN A 558 -39.86 -70.57 98.68
N GLN A 559 -38.70 -69.96 98.93
CA GLN A 559 -37.88 -70.29 100.11
C GLN A 559 -38.64 -70.01 101.42
N GLN A 560 -39.33 -68.88 101.54
CA GLN A 560 -40.15 -68.56 102.71
C GLN A 560 -41.32 -69.55 102.88
N LYS A 561 -42.02 -69.92 101.80
CA LYS A 561 -43.07 -70.93 101.85
C LYS A 561 -42.53 -72.29 102.29
N GLN A 562 -41.37 -72.71 101.80
CA GLN A 562 -40.70 -73.93 102.25
C GLN A 562 -40.36 -73.88 103.75
N GLN A 563 -39.81 -72.76 104.22
CA GLN A 563 -39.54 -72.55 105.65
C GLN A 563 -40.82 -72.61 106.48
N MET A 564 -41.91 -71.99 106.01
CA MET A 564 -43.20 -72.00 106.71
C MET A 564 -43.81 -73.40 106.74
N LEU A 565 -43.72 -74.16 105.64
CA LEU A 565 -44.16 -75.54 105.58
C LEU A 565 -43.34 -76.43 106.53
N GLN A 566 -42.02 -76.24 106.60
CA GLN A 566 -41.17 -76.92 107.59
C GLN A 566 -41.61 -76.58 109.02
N GLN A 567 -41.88 -75.31 109.34
CA GLN A 567 -42.39 -74.93 110.66
C GLN A 567 -43.76 -75.54 110.95
N GLN A 568 -44.64 -75.62 109.95
CA GLN A 568 -45.97 -76.20 110.10
C GLN A 568 -45.90 -77.72 110.33
N GLN A 569 -45.01 -78.42 109.61
CA GLN A 569 -44.69 -79.82 109.86
C GLN A 569 -44.12 -80.03 111.27
N LEU A 570 -43.22 -79.15 111.72
CA LEU A 570 -42.67 -79.20 113.08
C LEU A 570 -43.78 -79.02 114.13
N LYS A 571 -44.70 -78.07 113.92
CA LYS A 571 -45.89 -77.87 114.77
C LYS A 571 -46.82 -79.08 114.77
N GLN A 572 -47.06 -79.71 113.62
CA GLN A 572 -47.88 -80.92 113.55
C GLN A 572 -47.21 -82.09 114.29
N GLN A 573 -45.90 -82.25 114.16
CA GLN A 573 -45.15 -83.25 114.94
C GLN A 573 -45.27 -82.98 116.45
N GLN A 574 -45.15 -81.73 116.88
CA GLN A 574 -45.35 -81.35 118.29
C GLN A 574 -46.78 -81.64 118.76
N LEU A 575 -47.80 -81.33 117.95
CA LEU A 575 -49.20 -81.59 118.28
C LEU A 575 -49.48 -83.10 118.34
N GLN A 576 -48.91 -83.89 117.43
CA GLN A 576 -49.00 -85.35 117.47
C GLN A 576 -48.34 -85.92 118.74
N GLN A 577 -47.16 -85.42 119.13
CA GLN A 577 -46.53 -85.79 120.40
C GLN A 577 -47.43 -85.43 121.58
N GLN A 578 -48.06 -84.26 121.57
CA GLN A 578 -48.97 -83.82 122.63
C GLN A 578 -50.25 -84.67 122.69
N GLN A 579 -50.80 -85.07 121.54
CA GLN A 579 -51.93 -85.99 121.45
C GLN A 579 -51.55 -87.40 121.93
N GLN A 580 -50.35 -87.88 121.61
CA GLN A 580 -49.85 -89.15 122.14
C GLN A 580 -49.70 -89.08 123.67
N GLN A 581 -49.20 -87.98 124.22
CA GLN A 581 -49.18 -87.74 125.66
C GLN A 581 -50.60 -87.73 126.27
N GLN A 582 -51.57 -87.05 125.63
CA GLN A 582 -52.95 -87.05 126.11
C GLN A 582 -53.62 -88.43 126.01
N GLN A 583 -53.34 -89.20 124.97
CA GLN A 583 -53.82 -90.58 124.85
C GLN A 583 -53.21 -91.48 125.91
N GLN A 584 -51.92 -91.33 126.21
CA GLN A 584 -51.28 -92.00 127.35
C GLN A 584 -51.97 -91.62 128.66
N LEU A 585 -52.25 -90.32 128.88
CA LEU A 585 -52.98 -89.83 130.05
C LEU A 585 -54.41 -90.40 130.14
N ARG A 586 -55.14 -90.45 129.01
CA ARG A 586 -56.49 -91.03 128.93
C ARG A 586 -56.49 -92.53 129.20
N LYS A 587 -55.51 -93.28 128.68
CA LYS A 587 -55.33 -94.69 129.00
C LYS A 587 -55.06 -94.88 130.50
N GLN A 588 -54.27 -93.99 131.10
CA GLN A 588 -54.02 -93.96 132.54
C GLN A 588 -55.31 -93.69 133.34
N GLN A 589 -56.13 -92.74 132.90
CA GLN A 589 -57.43 -92.44 133.51
C GLN A 589 -58.46 -93.56 133.33
N GLN A 590 -58.47 -94.24 132.17
CA GLN A 590 -59.33 -95.40 131.93
C GLN A 590 -58.89 -96.60 132.77
N GLN A 591 -57.59 -96.82 132.99
CA GLN A 591 -57.11 -97.80 133.96
C GLN A 591 -57.59 -97.46 135.38
N ILE A 592 -57.54 -96.19 135.79
CA ILE A 592 -58.07 -95.74 137.09
C ILE A 592 -59.59 -95.96 137.18
N GLN A 593 -60.35 -95.71 136.11
CA GLN A 593 -61.81 -95.95 136.08
C GLN A 593 -62.16 -97.45 136.06
N GLN A 594 -61.42 -98.28 135.34
CA GLN A 594 -61.58 -99.74 135.36
C GLN A 594 -61.26 -100.31 136.74
N GLN A 595 -60.23 -99.80 137.43
CA GLN A 595 -59.97 -100.14 138.83
C GLN A 595 -61.14 -99.75 139.75
N ARG A 596 -61.75 -98.56 139.54
CA ARG A 596 -62.95 -98.14 140.29
C ARG A 596 -64.19 -98.98 139.96
N GLN A 597 -64.37 -99.44 138.72
CA GLN A 597 -65.48 -100.31 138.34
C GLN A 597 -65.29 -101.75 138.85
N GLN A 598 -64.06 -102.27 138.86
CA GLN A 598 -63.75 -103.56 139.51
C GLN A 598 -63.99 -103.51 141.03
N GLN A 599 -63.72 -102.38 141.68
CA GLN A 599 -64.09 -102.17 143.10
C GLN A 599 -65.62 -102.12 143.30
N LYS A 600 -66.39 -101.53 142.38
CA LYS A 600 -67.86 -101.51 142.44
C LYS A 600 -68.51 -102.86 142.13
N GLN A 601 -67.97 -103.65 141.20
CA GLN A 601 -68.47 -105.00 140.90
C GLN A 601 -68.18 -106.01 142.04
N LYS A 602 -67.08 -105.86 142.77
CA LYS A 602 -66.84 -106.64 144.01
C LYS A 602 -67.85 -106.36 145.12
N HIS A 603 -68.44 -105.15 145.16
CA HIS A 603 -69.44 -104.79 146.18
C HIS A 603 -70.85 -105.33 145.88
N GLN A 604 -71.18 -105.66 144.62
CA GLN A 604 -72.50 -106.18 144.22
C GLN A 604 -72.61 -107.71 144.21
N GLN A 605 -71.51 -108.45 144.40
CA GLN A 605 -71.50 -109.93 144.45
C GLN A 605 -71.44 -110.54 145.87
N GLN A 606 -71.60 -109.74 146.93
CA GLN A 606 -71.66 -110.25 148.33
C GLN A 606 -72.97 -109.92 149.07
N GLN A 607 -74.03 -109.56 148.34
CA GLN A 607 -75.41 -109.50 148.89
C GLN A 607 -76.36 -110.51 148.20
N GLN A 608 -75.82 -111.68 147.84
CA GLN A 608 -76.56 -112.94 147.71
C GLN A 608 -75.77 -114.05 148.37
#